data_AF-A0A2S5CT93-F1
#
_entry.id   AF-A0A2S5CT93-F1
#
_cell.length_a   1.000
_cell.length_b   1.000
_cell.length_c   1.000
_cell.angle_alpha   90.00
_cell.angle_beta   90.00
_cell.angle_gamma   90.00
#
_symmetry.space_group_name_H-M   'P 1'
#
loop_
_entity.id
_entity.type
_entity.pdbx_description
1 polymer ?
#
loop_
_entity_poly.entity_id
_entity_poly.type
_entity_poly.pdbx_seq_one_letter_code
_entity_poly.pdbx_strand_id
1 'polypeptide(L)'
;MNRITRPILSFVLMLASLPALADNSVVTVNIQNFAFTPTPITVDQGDTVKWVNKDSFTHTSTEDKTSLWSGNLAGGASFARVFKTAGTYTYHCAIHPTMKGTIVVRTPDATRALIGQKIVTGGAAAVLPITLNLAGKSATQVYTGSYIVNTQGSCADCHSCPTYKAGHNPFQGKSKQFNPTGYLAGGVAFGPFVSRNLTPDSTGKPAGMTLAQFKSTLRTGHSPDDPAGVLLQVMPWPIVGQMSDTDLESVYAYLQSIPAATTPTTFCSNAGQ
;
A
#
# COMPACT_ATOMS: atom_id res chain seq x y z
N MET A 1 -3.81 -52.85 47.17
CA MET A 1 -4.05 -51.44 46.77
C MET A 1 -3.21 -51.16 45.52
N ASN A 2 -3.72 -51.45 44.32
CA ASN A 2 -3.02 -51.19 43.06
C ASN A 2 -3.69 -50.03 42.32
N ARG A 3 -2.91 -48.97 42.09
CA ARG A 3 -3.35 -47.71 41.49
C ARG A 3 -3.51 -47.84 39.97
N ILE A 4 -4.58 -47.22 39.50
CA ILE A 4 -5.00 -47.00 38.11
C ILE A 4 -4.06 -45.99 37.44
N THR A 5 -3.64 -46.24 36.20
CA THR A 5 -3.16 -45.20 35.29
C THR A 5 -3.92 -45.30 33.97
N ARG A 6 -4.85 -44.37 33.74
CA ARG A 6 -5.52 -44.16 32.45
C ARG A 6 -4.66 -43.21 31.60
N PRO A 7 -4.35 -43.53 30.34
CA PRO A 7 -3.62 -42.62 29.47
C PRO A 7 -4.52 -41.46 29.05
N ILE A 8 -4.06 -40.23 29.27
CA ILE A 8 -4.69 -39.01 28.78
C ILE A 8 -4.27 -38.87 27.31
N LEU A 9 -5.22 -39.06 26.39
CA LEU A 9 -5.02 -38.84 24.96
C LEU A 9 -5.16 -37.34 24.68
N SER A 10 -4.03 -36.63 24.62
CA SER A 10 -3.99 -35.21 24.26
C SER A 10 -4.40 -35.02 22.80
N PHE A 11 -5.58 -34.43 22.60
CA PHE A 11 -6.07 -34.01 21.29
C PHE A 11 -5.36 -32.70 20.91
N VAL A 12 -4.33 -32.77 20.07
CA VAL A 12 -3.71 -31.59 19.47
C VAL A 12 -4.65 -31.07 18.39
N LEU A 13 -5.40 -30.01 18.71
CA LEU A 13 -6.22 -29.28 17.75
C LEU A 13 -5.27 -28.50 16.82
N MET A 14 -4.94 -29.06 15.65
CA MET A 14 -4.30 -28.31 14.57
C MET A 14 -5.25 -27.20 14.12
N LEU A 15 -4.99 -25.95 14.50
CA LEU A 15 -5.55 -24.81 13.79
C LEU A 15 -4.92 -24.79 12.40
N ALA A 16 -5.65 -25.28 11.40
CA ALA A 16 -5.32 -24.99 10.01
C ALA A 16 -5.46 -23.47 9.82
N SER A 17 -4.35 -22.78 9.58
CA SER A 17 -4.35 -21.41 9.11
C SER A 17 -5.01 -21.40 7.73
N LEU A 18 -6.29 -21.02 7.68
CA LEU A 18 -6.93 -20.69 6.41
C LEU A 18 -6.11 -19.54 5.80
N PRO A 19 -5.52 -19.69 4.60
CA PRO A 19 -4.95 -18.54 3.93
C PRO A 19 -6.10 -17.55 3.73
N ALA A 20 -5.92 -16.31 4.19
CA ALA A 20 -6.83 -15.24 3.86
C ALA A 20 -6.94 -15.21 2.33
N LEU A 21 -8.12 -15.55 1.80
CA LEU A 21 -8.41 -15.38 0.39
C LEU A 21 -8.17 -13.91 0.09
N ALA A 22 -7.22 -13.61 -0.78
CA ALA A 22 -7.13 -12.28 -1.37
C ALA A 22 -8.53 -11.96 -1.93
N ASP A 23 -9.16 -10.90 -1.42
CA ASP A 23 -10.49 -10.48 -1.85
C ASP A 23 -10.35 -9.87 -3.25
N ASN A 24 -10.27 -10.74 -4.25
CA ASN A 24 -10.11 -10.35 -5.65
C ASN A 24 -11.37 -9.61 -6.08
N SER A 25 -11.21 -8.34 -6.45
CA SER A 25 -12.33 -7.49 -6.78
C SER A 25 -12.95 -7.89 -8.12
N VAL A 26 -14.27 -7.68 -8.25
CA VAL A 26 -14.98 -7.90 -9.51
C VAL A 26 -15.36 -6.56 -10.12
N VAL A 27 -14.75 -6.23 -11.25
CA VAL A 27 -15.11 -5.04 -12.04
C VAL A 27 -16.08 -5.43 -13.14
N THR A 28 -17.26 -4.80 -13.17
CA THR A 28 -18.28 -5.08 -14.17
C THR A 28 -18.18 -4.13 -15.37
N VAL A 29 -18.15 -4.70 -16.57
CA VAL A 29 -18.29 -4.00 -17.85
C VAL A 29 -19.66 -4.38 -18.44
N ASN A 30 -20.54 -3.39 -18.61
CA ASN A 30 -21.80 -3.60 -19.28
C ASN A 30 -21.61 -3.51 -20.79
N ILE A 31 -22.22 -4.44 -21.52
CA ILE A 31 -22.43 -4.34 -22.96
C ILE A 31 -23.82 -3.76 -23.14
N GLN A 32 -23.88 -2.50 -23.56
CA GLN A 32 -25.14 -1.79 -23.76
C GLN A 32 -24.98 -0.76 -24.88
N ASN A 33 -26.04 -0.54 -25.66
CA ASN A 33 -26.05 0.37 -26.79
C ASN A 33 -24.89 0.10 -27.78
N PHE A 34 -24.59 -1.18 -28.05
CA PHE A 34 -23.45 -1.58 -28.90
C PHE A 34 -22.12 -0.96 -28.42
N ALA A 35 -21.89 -0.91 -27.11
CA ALA A 35 -20.64 -0.41 -26.52
C ALA A 35 -20.27 -1.16 -25.24
N PHE A 36 -18.97 -1.22 -24.93
CA PHE A 36 -18.46 -1.65 -23.63
C PHE A 36 -18.37 -0.47 -22.68
N THR A 37 -19.04 -0.52 -21.53
CA THR A 37 -19.06 0.58 -20.55
C THR A 37 -18.85 0.07 -19.12
N PRO A 38 -17.88 0.61 -18.35
CA PRO A 38 -16.88 1.58 -18.77
C PRO A 38 -15.77 0.96 -19.65
N THR A 39 -15.10 1.80 -20.45
CA THR A 39 -13.84 1.45 -21.12
C THR A 39 -13.00 2.71 -21.37
N PRO A 40 -11.67 2.72 -21.13
CA PRO A 40 -10.88 1.63 -20.55
C PRO A 40 -11.25 1.37 -19.08
N ILE A 41 -10.98 0.15 -18.60
CA ILE A 41 -10.96 -0.16 -17.17
C ILE A 41 -9.55 -0.48 -16.70
N THR A 42 -9.30 -0.20 -15.42
CA THR A 42 -8.06 -0.61 -14.75
C THR A 42 -8.42 -1.56 -13.62
N VAL A 43 -7.73 -2.69 -13.55
CA VAL A 43 -7.85 -3.70 -12.49
C VAL A 43 -6.46 -4.07 -11.97
N ASP A 44 -6.40 -4.75 -10.83
CA ASP A 44 -5.17 -5.28 -10.25
C ASP A 44 -4.97 -6.76 -10.63
N GLN A 45 -3.72 -7.24 -10.60
CA GLN A 45 -3.45 -8.67 -10.79
C GLN A 45 -4.25 -9.51 -9.79
N GLY A 46 -4.99 -10.50 -10.30
CA GLY A 46 -5.87 -11.36 -9.51
C GLY A 46 -7.33 -10.94 -9.57
N ASP A 47 -7.65 -9.71 -9.98
CA ASP A 47 -9.03 -9.24 -10.12
C ASP A 47 -9.77 -9.96 -11.25
N THR A 48 -11.10 -9.94 -11.14
CA THR A 48 -12.02 -10.47 -12.15
C THR A 48 -12.69 -9.33 -12.91
N VAL A 49 -12.72 -9.43 -14.23
CA VAL A 49 -13.61 -8.60 -15.05
C VAL A 49 -14.83 -9.42 -15.44
N LYS A 50 -16.01 -8.88 -15.19
CA LYS A 50 -17.30 -9.47 -15.57
C LYS A 50 -17.95 -8.63 -16.65
N TRP A 51 -18.16 -9.20 -17.82
CA TRP A 51 -18.97 -8.61 -18.88
C TRP A 51 -20.42 -9.03 -18.71
N VAL A 52 -21.34 -8.09 -18.71
CA VAL A 52 -22.78 -8.34 -18.64
C VAL A 52 -23.41 -7.79 -19.90
N ASN A 53 -24.02 -8.66 -20.71
CA ASN A 53 -24.75 -8.23 -21.88
C ASN A 53 -26.14 -7.72 -21.49
N LYS A 54 -26.35 -6.41 -21.60
CA LYS A 54 -27.62 -5.75 -21.34
C LYS A 54 -28.39 -5.41 -22.61
N ASP A 55 -27.76 -5.56 -23.78
CA ASP A 55 -28.45 -5.47 -25.06
C ASP A 55 -29.27 -6.74 -25.31
N SER A 56 -30.28 -6.65 -26.18
CA SER A 56 -31.02 -7.83 -26.67
C SER A 56 -30.23 -8.62 -27.72
N PHE A 57 -29.25 -7.99 -28.36
CA PHE A 57 -28.41 -8.59 -29.38
C PHE A 57 -27.30 -9.45 -28.76
N THR A 58 -26.83 -10.46 -29.49
CA THR A 58 -25.69 -11.26 -29.04
C THR A 58 -24.40 -10.48 -29.25
N HIS A 59 -23.53 -10.51 -28.24
CA HIS A 59 -22.21 -9.88 -28.29
C HIS A 59 -21.12 -10.87 -27.87
N THR A 60 -19.86 -10.44 -27.94
CA THR A 60 -18.71 -11.16 -27.41
C THR A 60 -17.76 -10.15 -26.76
N SER A 61 -16.90 -10.59 -25.84
CA SER A 61 -15.71 -9.86 -25.39
C SER A 61 -14.49 -10.67 -25.83
N THR A 62 -14.03 -10.47 -27.07
CA THR A 62 -12.99 -11.28 -27.72
C THR A 62 -11.63 -10.59 -27.64
N GLU A 63 -10.62 -11.23 -27.03
CA GLU A 63 -9.26 -10.68 -26.98
C GLU A 63 -8.64 -10.55 -28.37
N ASP A 64 -8.00 -9.42 -28.63
CA ASP A 64 -7.42 -9.16 -29.96
C ASP A 64 -6.21 -10.06 -30.27
N LYS A 65 -5.46 -10.49 -29.25
CA LYS A 65 -4.22 -11.29 -29.44
C LYS A 65 -4.49 -12.79 -29.58
N THR A 66 -5.39 -13.32 -28.77
CA THR A 66 -5.62 -14.77 -28.67
C THR A 66 -6.97 -15.19 -29.26
N SER A 67 -7.95 -14.27 -29.24
CA SER A 67 -9.35 -14.56 -29.57
C SER A 67 -10.03 -15.60 -28.65
N LEU A 68 -9.51 -15.82 -27.42
CA LEU A 68 -9.93 -16.94 -26.54
C LEU A 68 -10.83 -16.55 -25.34
N TRP A 69 -11.72 -15.57 -25.46
CA TRP A 69 -12.55 -15.12 -24.33
C TRP A 69 -14.02 -15.58 -24.45
N SER A 70 -15.03 -14.71 -24.32
CA SER A 70 -16.38 -15.09 -23.88
C SER A 70 -17.21 -16.02 -24.77
N GLY A 71 -16.81 -16.29 -26.01
CA GLY A 71 -17.74 -16.80 -27.03
C GLY A 71 -19.00 -15.91 -27.14
N ASN A 72 -20.12 -16.47 -27.60
CA ASN A 72 -21.38 -15.76 -27.73
C ASN A 72 -22.03 -15.48 -26.37
N LEU A 73 -22.30 -14.20 -26.10
CA LEU A 73 -23.06 -13.71 -24.97
C LEU A 73 -24.44 -13.27 -25.45
N ALA A 74 -25.46 -14.10 -25.23
CA ALA A 74 -26.86 -13.72 -25.46
C ALA A 74 -27.27 -12.55 -24.56
N GLY A 75 -28.38 -11.88 -24.88
CA GLY A 75 -28.91 -10.81 -24.04
C GLY A 75 -29.22 -11.30 -22.63
N GLY A 76 -28.80 -10.54 -21.62
CA GLY A 76 -28.87 -10.90 -20.20
C GLY A 76 -27.76 -11.84 -19.70
N ALA A 77 -26.96 -12.44 -20.60
CA ALA A 77 -25.88 -13.34 -20.21
C ALA A 77 -24.66 -12.57 -19.68
N SER A 78 -23.76 -13.29 -18.99
CA SER A 78 -22.50 -12.72 -18.52
C SER A 78 -21.34 -13.69 -18.65
N PHE A 79 -20.14 -13.16 -18.82
CA PHE A 79 -18.87 -13.89 -18.78
C PHE A 79 -17.92 -13.19 -17.82
N ALA A 80 -17.14 -13.96 -17.08
CA ALA A 80 -16.17 -13.43 -16.12
C ALA A 80 -14.80 -14.07 -16.35
N ARG A 81 -13.75 -13.26 -16.23
CA ARG A 81 -12.36 -13.71 -16.36
C ARG A 81 -11.47 -13.08 -15.31
N VAL A 82 -10.64 -13.90 -14.68
CA VAL A 82 -9.56 -13.46 -13.78
C VAL A 82 -8.34 -13.03 -14.60
N PHE A 83 -7.77 -11.87 -14.28
CA PHE A 83 -6.58 -11.35 -14.92
C PHE A 83 -5.35 -11.54 -14.03
N LYS A 84 -4.58 -12.61 -14.28
CA LYS A 84 -3.41 -12.98 -13.47
C LYS A 84 -2.11 -12.30 -13.87
N THR A 85 -2.06 -11.70 -15.06
CA THR A 85 -0.84 -11.14 -15.62
C THR A 85 -1.05 -9.65 -15.87
N ALA A 86 -0.06 -8.84 -15.47
CA ALA A 86 -0.12 -7.41 -15.69
C ALA A 86 0.10 -7.09 -17.17
N GLY A 87 -0.49 -6.00 -17.62
CA GLY A 87 -0.38 -5.54 -19.00
C GLY A 87 -1.68 -4.95 -19.52
N THR A 88 -1.62 -4.54 -20.78
CA THR A 88 -2.78 -4.00 -21.49
C THR A 88 -3.39 -5.08 -22.39
N TYR A 89 -4.67 -5.32 -22.19
CA TYR A 89 -5.48 -6.24 -22.97
C TYR A 89 -6.50 -5.43 -23.77
N THR A 90 -6.38 -5.48 -25.09
CA THR A 90 -7.38 -4.94 -26.00
C THR A 90 -8.29 -6.06 -26.46
N TYR A 91 -9.57 -5.74 -26.61
CA TYR A 91 -10.59 -6.70 -26.98
C TYR A 91 -11.70 -6.01 -27.77
N HIS A 92 -12.47 -6.81 -28.51
CA HIS A 92 -13.57 -6.32 -29.34
C HIS A 92 -14.78 -7.26 -29.28
N CYS A 93 -15.92 -6.80 -29.82
CA CYS A 93 -17.00 -7.72 -30.17
C CYS A 93 -16.78 -8.27 -31.57
N ALA A 94 -16.68 -9.59 -31.72
CA ALA A 94 -16.48 -10.27 -32.99
C ALA A 94 -17.67 -10.11 -33.97
N ILE A 95 -18.87 -9.90 -33.43
CA ILE A 95 -20.11 -9.69 -34.22
C ILE A 95 -20.23 -8.23 -34.66
N HIS A 96 -19.78 -7.30 -33.82
CA HIS A 96 -19.84 -5.85 -34.05
C HIS A 96 -18.45 -5.24 -33.87
N PRO A 97 -17.56 -5.29 -34.89
CA PRO A 97 -16.13 -4.99 -34.74
C PRO A 97 -15.79 -3.54 -34.35
N THR A 98 -16.77 -2.62 -34.42
CA THR A 98 -16.63 -1.25 -33.94
C THR A 98 -16.62 -1.17 -32.40
N MET A 99 -17.17 -2.17 -31.72
CA MET A 99 -17.15 -2.28 -30.27
C MET A 99 -15.75 -2.69 -29.81
N LYS A 100 -15.02 -1.77 -29.19
CA LYS A 100 -13.68 -2.02 -28.68
C LYS A 100 -13.60 -1.67 -27.21
N GLY A 101 -12.79 -2.42 -26.48
CA GLY A 101 -12.51 -2.16 -25.09
C GLY A 101 -11.04 -2.37 -24.76
N THR A 102 -10.63 -1.80 -23.64
CA THR A 102 -9.26 -1.92 -23.11
C THR A 102 -9.29 -2.17 -21.61
N ILE A 103 -8.49 -3.13 -21.17
CA ILE A 103 -8.26 -3.46 -19.77
C ILE A 103 -6.77 -3.24 -19.48
N VAL A 104 -6.47 -2.43 -18.47
CA VAL A 104 -5.12 -2.28 -17.93
C VAL A 104 -5.05 -3.05 -16.62
N VAL A 105 -4.17 -4.06 -16.55
CA VAL A 105 -3.94 -4.86 -15.36
C VAL A 105 -2.64 -4.41 -14.71
N ARG A 106 -2.71 -3.92 -13.47
CA ARG A 106 -1.55 -3.39 -12.73
C ARG A 106 -0.84 -4.49 -11.94
N THR A 107 0.48 -4.36 -11.80
CA THR A 107 1.25 -5.17 -10.85
C THR A 107 0.97 -4.71 -9.41
N PRO A 108 1.20 -5.57 -8.39
CA PRO A 108 1.12 -5.16 -6.99
C PRO A 108 1.91 -3.90 -6.68
N ASP A 109 3.13 -3.75 -7.22
CA ASP A 109 3.95 -2.56 -7.00
C ASP A 109 3.34 -1.30 -7.62
N ALA A 110 2.75 -1.40 -8.81
CA ALA A 110 2.04 -0.27 -9.42
C ALA A 110 0.78 0.10 -8.62
N THR A 111 0.08 -0.88 -8.05
CA THR A 111 -1.06 -0.65 -7.15
C THR A 111 -0.62 0.08 -5.88
N ARG A 112 0.46 -0.39 -5.23
CA ARG A 112 1.06 0.23 -4.05
C ARG A 112 1.49 1.67 -4.34
N ALA A 113 2.20 1.90 -5.43
CA ALA A 113 2.59 3.23 -5.87
C ALA A 113 1.37 4.15 -6.08
N LEU A 114 0.29 3.68 -6.71
CA LEU A 114 -0.91 4.51 -6.88
C LEU A 114 -1.55 4.88 -5.53
N ILE A 115 -1.63 3.94 -4.59
CA ILE A 115 -2.16 4.22 -3.24
C ILE A 115 -1.28 5.27 -2.55
N GLY A 116 0.04 5.07 -2.57
CA GLY A 116 0.99 5.99 -1.98
C GLY A 116 0.95 7.38 -2.61
N GLN A 117 0.75 7.47 -3.92
CA GLN A 117 0.52 8.73 -4.63
C GLN A 117 -0.77 9.42 -4.15
N LYS A 118 -1.89 8.69 -4.03
CA LYS A 118 -3.15 9.27 -3.54
C LYS A 118 -3.05 9.81 -2.12
N ILE A 119 -2.26 9.18 -1.25
CA ILE A 119 -2.05 9.65 0.13
C ILE A 119 -1.43 11.06 0.14
N VAL A 120 -0.44 11.31 -0.72
CA VAL A 120 0.39 12.52 -0.68
C VAL A 120 0.00 13.60 -1.69
N THR A 121 -0.46 13.21 -2.87
CA THR A 121 -0.81 14.11 -3.99
C THR A 121 -2.25 13.92 -4.48
N GLY A 122 -3.15 13.33 -3.67
CA GLY A 122 -4.57 13.13 -4.00
C GLY A 122 -5.43 14.40 -4.08
N GLY A 123 -4.83 15.59 -4.23
CA GLY A 123 -5.53 16.88 -4.22
C GLY A 123 -6.27 17.12 -2.91
N ALA A 124 -7.53 17.59 -3.01
CA ALA A 124 -8.38 17.85 -1.83
C ALA A 124 -8.68 16.59 -0.98
N ALA A 125 -8.51 15.39 -1.55
CA ALA A 125 -8.71 14.12 -0.87
C ALA A 125 -7.42 13.53 -0.26
N ALA A 126 -6.27 14.19 -0.44
CA ALA A 126 -5.01 13.73 0.13
C ALA A 126 -5.07 13.74 1.66
N VAL A 127 -4.67 12.62 2.27
CA VAL A 127 -4.61 12.47 3.75
C VAL A 127 -3.37 13.16 4.32
N LEU A 128 -2.35 13.39 3.48
CA LEU A 128 -1.11 14.08 3.80
C LEU A 128 -0.71 15.00 2.64
N PRO A 129 -1.24 16.23 2.52
CA PRO A 129 -0.92 17.13 1.42
C PRO A 129 0.48 17.74 1.63
N ILE A 130 1.52 17.05 1.14
CA ILE A 130 2.91 17.54 1.15
C ILE A 130 3.48 17.61 -0.27
N THR A 131 4.40 18.54 -0.49
CA THR A 131 5.14 18.64 -1.76
C THR A 131 6.34 17.71 -1.71
N LEU A 132 6.45 16.80 -2.68
CA LEU A 132 7.60 15.90 -2.79
C LEU A 132 8.66 16.45 -3.75
N ASN A 133 9.93 16.35 -3.35
CA ASN A 133 11.08 16.58 -4.22
C ASN A 133 11.45 15.29 -4.98
N LEU A 134 10.91 15.17 -6.20
CA LEU A 134 11.15 14.04 -7.10
C LEU A 134 12.39 14.22 -7.99
N ALA A 135 13.14 15.32 -7.87
CA ALA A 135 14.31 15.57 -8.72
C ALA A 135 15.33 14.42 -8.58
N GLY A 136 15.68 13.81 -9.72
CA GLY A 136 16.61 12.68 -9.79
C GLY A 136 16.10 11.37 -9.20
N LYS A 137 14.80 11.24 -8.89
CA LYS A 137 14.21 10.04 -8.26
C LYS A 137 13.14 9.40 -9.16
N SER A 138 12.98 8.08 -9.04
CA SER A 138 11.84 7.37 -9.63
C SER A 138 10.56 7.72 -8.86
N ALA A 139 9.60 8.36 -9.53
CA ALA A 139 8.32 8.70 -8.92
C ALA A 139 7.58 7.46 -8.40
N THR A 140 7.60 6.36 -9.16
CA THR A 140 6.99 5.08 -8.74
C THR A 140 7.63 4.57 -7.45
N GLN A 141 8.96 4.58 -7.35
CA GLN A 141 9.66 4.14 -6.15
C GLN A 141 9.33 5.01 -4.94
N VAL A 142 9.33 6.33 -5.12
CA VAL A 142 8.96 7.29 -4.07
C VAL A 142 7.52 7.06 -3.59
N TYR A 143 6.58 6.84 -4.51
CA TYR A 143 5.20 6.58 -4.13
C TYR A 143 5.00 5.20 -3.49
N THR A 144 5.74 4.18 -3.90
CA THR A 144 5.78 2.90 -3.18
C THR A 144 6.28 3.11 -1.74
N GLY A 145 7.32 3.92 -1.55
CA GLY A 145 7.79 4.32 -0.22
C GLY A 145 6.73 5.05 0.59
N SER A 146 5.99 5.99 -0.02
CA SER A 146 4.84 6.65 0.61
C SER A 146 3.80 5.64 1.09
N TYR A 147 3.45 4.65 0.27
CA TYR A 147 2.53 3.59 0.66
C TYR A 147 3.05 2.81 1.86
N ILE A 148 4.30 2.36 1.83
CA ILE A 148 4.89 1.60 2.94
C ILE A 148 4.88 2.44 4.22
N VAL A 149 5.41 3.66 4.18
CA VAL A 149 5.54 4.54 5.36
C VAL A 149 4.20 4.91 5.99
N ASN A 150 3.19 5.20 5.16
CA ASN A 150 1.91 5.72 5.63
C ASN A 150 0.83 4.66 5.89
N THR A 151 1.03 3.41 5.45
CA THR A 151 0.01 2.34 5.56
C THR A 151 0.49 1.08 6.26
N GLN A 152 1.71 0.59 5.96
CA GLN A 152 2.20 -0.68 6.49
C GLN A 152 3.19 -0.49 7.64
N GLY A 153 4.10 0.47 7.52
CA GLY A 153 5.14 0.75 8.51
C GLY A 153 4.67 1.67 9.64
N SER A 154 3.54 2.36 9.46
CA SER A 154 2.98 3.32 10.45
C SER A 154 4.03 4.28 11.03
N CYS A 155 5.05 4.65 10.24
CA CYS A 155 6.19 5.39 10.77
C CYS A 155 5.74 6.77 11.29
N ALA A 156 4.76 7.37 10.63
CA ALA A 156 4.18 8.65 11.00
C ALA A 156 3.54 8.64 12.40
N ASP A 157 3.03 7.49 12.85
CA ASP A 157 2.30 7.39 14.12
C ASP A 157 3.25 7.55 15.33
N CYS A 158 4.51 7.11 15.19
CA CYS A 158 5.54 7.26 16.22
C CYS A 158 6.50 8.43 15.95
N HIS A 159 6.73 8.79 14.69
CA HIS A 159 7.71 9.80 14.31
C HIS A 159 7.08 11.17 13.98
N SER A 160 5.82 11.43 14.32
CA SER A 160 5.22 12.76 14.11
C SER A 160 4.55 13.27 15.37
N CYS A 161 4.93 14.46 15.83
CA CYS A 161 4.34 15.13 16.98
C CYS A 161 3.94 16.58 16.63
N PRO A 162 2.64 16.94 16.71
CA PRO A 162 1.48 16.04 16.80
C PRO A 162 1.27 15.27 15.49
N THR A 163 0.79 14.02 15.57
CA THR A 163 0.60 13.14 14.41
C THR A 163 -0.48 13.63 13.46
N TYR A 164 -1.63 14.01 14.01
CA TYR A 164 -2.80 14.43 13.23
C TYR A 164 -2.96 15.94 13.24
N LYS A 165 -3.53 16.47 12.16
CA LYS A 165 -3.98 17.86 12.11
C LYS A 165 -5.10 18.05 13.15
N ALA A 166 -5.15 19.22 13.78
CA ALA A 166 -6.19 19.56 14.74
C ALA A 166 -7.59 19.30 14.16
N GLY A 167 -8.43 18.55 14.88
CA GLY A 167 -9.78 18.17 14.44
C GLY A 167 -9.86 16.98 13.47
N HIS A 168 -8.73 16.37 13.10
CA HIS A 168 -8.65 15.29 12.11
C HIS A 168 -8.01 14.00 12.66
N ASN A 169 -8.28 13.73 13.93
CA ASN A 169 -7.80 12.54 14.62
C ASN A 169 -8.81 11.38 14.51
N PRO A 170 -8.46 10.28 13.82
CA PRO A 170 -9.36 9.13 13.65
C PRO A 170 -9.68 8.40 14.95
N PHE A 171 -8.82 8.46 15.97
CA PHE A 171 -9.09 7.85 17.28
C PHE A 171 -10.17 8.61 18.08
N GLN A 172 -10.54 9.81 17.62
CA GLN A 172 -11.65 10.59 18.14
C GLN A 172 -12.88 10.51 17.21
N GLY A 173 -12.90 9.55 16.27
CA GLY A 173 -13.96 9.40 15.28
C GLY A 173 -14.00 10.49 14.22
N LYS A 174 -12.91 11.25 14.03
CA LYS A 174 -12.81 12.30 13.01
C LYS A 174 -12.18 11.77 11.72
N SER A 175 -12.26 12.55 10.63
CA SER A 175 -11.59 12.20 9.39
C SER A 175 -10.09 12.20 9.59
N LYS A 176 -9.38 11.16 9.10
CA LYS A 176 -7.93 11.09 9.19
C LYS A 176 -7.29 12.16 8.30
N GLN A 177 -6.50 13.05 8.89
CA GLN A 177 -5.52 13.88 8.18
C GLN A 177 -4.25 14.01 9.02
N PHE A 178 -3.11 13.63 8.45
CA PHE A 178 -1.82 13.84 9.09
C PHE A 178 -1.52 15.33 9.18
N ASN A 179 -0.75 15.72 10.20
CA ASN A 179 -0.24 17.08 10.30
C ASN A 179 0.99 17.24 9.37
N PRO A 180 0.90 18.01 8.27
CA PRO A 180 2.02 18.16 7.34
C PRO A 180 3.22 18.92 7.93
N THR A 181 3.02 19.78 8.93
CA THR A 181 4.09 20.63 9.49
C THR A 181 5.09 19.85 10.33
N GLY A 182 4.61 18.85 11.10
CA GLY A 182 5.43 18.01 11.98
C GLY A 182 5.57 16.57 11.49
N TYR A 183 5.22 16.31 10.23
CA TYR A 183 5.21 14.98 9.65
C TYR A 183 6.63 14.38 9.65
N LEU A 184 6.81 13.25 10.34
CA LEU A 184 8.07 12.54 10.49
C LEU A 184 9.21 13.33 11.17
N ALA A 185 8.90 14.44 11.84
CA ALA A 185 9.86 15.29 12.54
C ALA A 185 10.33 14.74 13.91
N GLY A 186 9.80 13.59 14.35
CA GLY A 186 10.06 13.00 15.67
C GLY A 186 9.26 13.65 16.80
N GLY A 187 9.78 13.54 18.02
CA GLY A 187 9.26 14.26 19.19
C GLY A 187 8.12 13.57 19.94
N VAL A 188 7.89 12.27 19.71
CA VAL A 188 6.96 11.47 20.52
C VAL A 188 7.77 10.77 21.62
N ALA A 189 7.38 10.98 22.88
CA ALA A 189 8.00 10.40 24.05
C ALA A 189 7.39 9.02 24.38
N PHE A 190 8.27 8.09 24.74
CA PHE A 190 7.96 6.71 25.15
C PHE A 190 8.76 6.40 26.42
N GLY A 191 8.32 6.98 27.54
CA GLY A 191 9.10 6.97 28.78
C GLY A 191 10.41 7.75 28.61
N PRO A 192 11.59 7.14 28.81
CA PRO A 192 12.87 7.83 28.67
C PRO A 192 13.29 8.06 27.20
N PHE A 193 12.60 7.43 26.24
CA PHE A 193 12.95 7.51 24.82
C PHE A 193 12.10 8.55 24.10
N VAL A 194 12.67 9.22 23.10
CA VAL A 194 11.94 10.13 22.21
C VAL A 194 12.20 9.73 20.77
N SER A 195 11.15 9.68 19.96
CA SER A 195 11.27 9.34 18.55
C SER A 195 12.08 10.38 17.80
N ARG A 196 12.95 9.91 16.90
CA ARG A 196 13.84 10.77 16.13
C ARG A 196 13.15 11.38 14.93
N ASN A 197 13.75 12.47 14.46
CA ASN A 197 13.42 13.08 13.19
C ASN A 197 13.91 12.20 12.03
N LEU A 198 13.00 11.81 11.14
CA LEU A 198 13.29 10.99 9.96
C LEU A 198 13.30 11.81 8.67
N THR A 199 12.97 13.11 8.74
CA THR A 199 13.01 14.00 7.58
C THR A 199 14.45 14.16 7.08
N PRO A 200 14.65 14.56 5.81
CA PRO A 200 15.99 14.68 5.26
C PRO A 200 16.73 15.87 5.89
N ASP A 201 18.01 15.69 6.16
CA ASP A 201 18.91 16.78 6.54
C ASP A 201 19.22 17.72 5.35
N SER A 202 20.08 18.71 5.57
CA SER A 202 20.50 19.65 4.53
C SER A 202 21.24 19.01 3.34
N THR A 203 21.73 17.77 3.51
CA THR A 203 22.36 16.97 2.45
C THR A 203 21.38 16.02 1.76
N GLY A 204 20.11 16.01 2.17
CA GLY A 204 19.08 15.14 1.64
C GLY A 204 19.08 13.73 2.24
N LYS A 205 19.72 13.52 3.40
CA LYS A 205 19.76 12.22 4.08
C LYS A 205 18.70 12.10 5.16
N PRO A 206 17.77 11.12 5.08
CA PRO A 206 16.79 10.85 6.13
C PRO A 206 17.49 10.51 7.44
N ALA A 207 17.10 11.20 8.52
CA ALA A 207 17.75 11.06 9.83
C ALA A 207 19.29 11.23 9.81
N GLY A 208 19.85 11.94 8.82
CA GLY A 208 21.29 12.08 8.63
C GLY A 208 22.02 10.82 8.13
N MET A 209 21.29 9.74 7.83
CA MET A 209 21.88 8.44 7.49
C MET A 209 22.02 8.23 5.98
N THR A 210 23.12 7.59 5.57
CA THR A 210 23.22 6.97 4.24
C THR A 210 22.24 5.81 4.11
N LEU A 211 21.89 5.40 2.88
CA LEU A 211 21.04 4.24 2.65
C LEU A 211 21.57 2.97 3.35
N ALA A 212 22.88 2.73 3.33
CA ALA A 212 23.49 1.58 3.98
C ALA A 212 23.32 1.60 5.50
N GLN A 213 23.57 2.76 6.13
CA GLN A 213 23.34 2.96 7.57
C GLN A 213 21.85 2.81 7.90
N PHE A 214 20.96 3.41 7.10
CA PHE A 214 19.52 3.31 7.29
C PHE A 214 19.03 1.85 7.25
N LYS A 215 19.44 1.08 6.23
CA LYS A 215 19.13 -0.35 6.16
C LYS A 215 19.70 -1.10 7.37
N SER A 216 20.96 -0.86 7.74
CA SER A 216 21.59 -1.49 8.90
C SER A 216 20.83 -1.21 10.20
N THR A 217 20.46 0.05 10.46
CA THR A 217 19.67 0.47 11.63
C THR A 217 18.33 -0.26 11.68
N LEU A 218 17.62 -0.33 10.55
CA LEU A 218 16.32 -1.03 10.49
C LEU A 218 16.43 -2.54 10.65
N ARG A 219 17.53 -3.17 10.21
CA ARG A 219 17.75 -4.62 10.34
C ARG A 219 18.19 -5.02 11.75
N THR A 220 18.93 -4.16 12.44
CA THR A 220 19.65 -4.52 13.68
C THR A 220 19.18 -3.79 14.93
N GLY A 221 18.47 -2.68 14.77
CA GLY A 221 18.11 -1.81 15.88
C GLY A 221 19.27 -0.98 16.44
N HIS A 222 20.45 -1.03 15.82
CA HIS A 222 21.62 -0.22 16.22
C HIS A 222 21.79 0.97 15.28
N SER A 223 21.73 2.17 15.84
CA SER A 223 21.99 3.41 15.11
C SER A 223 23.47 3.79 15.18
N PRO A 224 24.07 4.35 14.11
CA PRO A 224 25.43 4.91 14.17
C PRO A 224 25.56 6.08 15.15
N ASP A 225 24.46 6.80 15.42
CA ASP A 225 24.44 7.94 16.34
C ASP A 225 24.36 7.55 17.83
N ASP A 226 24.15 6.26 18.13
CA ASP A 226 24.06 5.77 19.50
C ASP A 226 25.38 5.16 19.99
N PRO A 227 25.66 5.19 21.30
CA PRO A 227 26.75 4.41 21.88
C PRO A 227 26.62 2.92 21.52
N ALA A 228 27.78 2.25 21.35
CA ALA A 228 27.82 0.83 21.04
C ALA A 228 27.02 0.00 22.06
N GLY A 229 26.19 -0.92 21.57
CA GLY A 229 25.34 -1.78 22.39
C GLY A 229 23.99 -1.18 22.77
N VAL A 230 23.74 0.10 22.52
CA VAL A 230 22.40 0.69 22.68
C VAL A 230 21.50 0.25 21.53
N LEU A 231 20.32 -0.23 21.90
CA LEU A 231 19.30 -0.71 20.97
C LEU A 231 18.11 0.24 20.95
N LEU A 232 17.50 0.40 19.78
CA LEU A 232 16.23 1.10 19.60
C LEU A 232 15.08 0.26 20.18
N GLN A 233 14.91 0.28 21.50
CA GLN A 233 13.97 -0.58 22.26
C GLN A 233 12.49 -0.38 21.87
N VAL A 234 12.11 0.83 21.47
CA VAL A 234 10.72 1.18 21.11
C VAL A 234 10.44 0.97 19.63
N MET A 235 11.45 1.17 18.78
CA MET A 235 11.27 1.06 17.34
C MET A 235 11.06 -0.42 16.96
N PRO A 236 10.04 -0.77 16.17
CA PRO A 236 9.76 -2.16 15.79
C PRO A 236 10.70 -2.67 14.68
N TRP A 237 12.00 -2.46 14.84
CA TRP A 237 13.05 -2.90 13.90
C TRP A 237 13.03 -4.42 13.64
N PRO A 238 12.63 -5.34 14.55
CA PRO A 238 12.56 -6.76 14.22
C PRO A 238 11.51 -7.11 13.16
N ILE A 239 10.51 -6.23 12.96
CA ILE A 239 9.44 -6.38 11.97
C ILE A 239 9.78 -5.57 10.72
N VAL A 240 10.09 -4.28 10.88
CA VAL A 240 10.42 -3.40 9.76
C VAL A 240 11.69 -3.89 9.04
N GLY A 241 12.65 -4.41 9.80
CA GLY A 241 13.85 -5.06 9.31
C GLY A 241 13.63 -6.40 8.61
N GLN A 242 12.40 -6.84 8.35
CA GLN A 242 12.11 -7.99 7.47
C GLN A 242 11.71 -7.58 6.05
N MET A 243 11.46 -6.29 5.80
CA MET A 243 11.13 -5.77 4.46
C MET A 243 12.17 -6.18 3.42
N SER A 244 11.79 -6.28 2.15
CA SER A 244 12.76 -6.49 1.08
C SER A 244 13.71 -5.29 0.96
N ASP A 245 14.88 -5.47 0.36
CA ASP A 245 15.80 -4.35 0.11
C ASP A 245 15.16 -3.30 -0.80
N THR A 246 14.38 -3.72 -1.79
CA THR A 246 13.59 -2.83 -2.66
C THR A 246 12.59 -1.99 -1.87
N ASP A 247 11.91 -2.57 -0.87
CA ASP A 247 10.97 -1.85 -0.01
C ASP A 247 11.69 -0.84 0.88
N LEU A 248 12.82 -1.24 1.51
CA LEU A 248 13.63 -0.32 2.33
C LEU A 248 14.22 0.83 1.51
N GLU A 249 14.62 0.55 0.28
CA GLU A 249 15.09 1.59 -0.66
C GLU A 249 13.95 2.52 -1.10
N SER A 250 12.74 1.99 -1.26
CA SER A 250 11.55 2.80 -1.54
C SER A 250 11.20 3.70 -0.34
N VAL A 251 11.23 3.15 0.88
CA VAL A 251 11.07 3.93 2.12
C VAL A 251 12.11 5.05 2.19
N TYR A 252 13.39 4.73 1.99
CA TYR A 252 14.46 5.72 2.00
C TYR A 252 14.25 6.82 0.95
N ALA A 253 13.94 6.43 -0.30
CA ALA A 253 13.68 7.37 -1.40
C ALA A 253 12.49 8.30 -1.10
N TYR A 254 11.44 7.78 -0.46
CA TYR A 254 10.32 8.60 0.00
C TYR A 254 10.75 9.59 1.08
N LEU A 255 11.47 9.14 2.11
CA LEU A 255 11.97 10.03 3.16
C LEU A 255 12.94 11.09 2.61
N GLN A 256 13.70 10.79 1.54
CA GLN A 256 14.52 11.79 0.84
C GLN A 256 13.70 12.83 0.07
N SER A 257 12.44 12.53 -0.22
CA SER A 257 11.58 13.35 -1.05
C SER A 257 10.64 14.26 -0.24
N ILE A 258 10.41 13.98 1.04
CA ILE A 258 9.52 14.82 1.87
C ILE A 258 10.22 16.12 2.29
N PRO A 259 9.46 17.17 2.68
CA PRO A 259 10.04 18.37 3.25
C PRO A 259 10.83 18.08 4.53
N ALA A 260 11.96 18.76 4.70
CA ALA A 260 12.66 18.79 5.98
C ALA A 260 11.80 19.49 7.03
N ALA A 261 11.83 19.00 8.26
CA ALA A 261 11.14 19.60 9.39
C ALA A 261 12.04 19.60 10.63
N THR A 262 11.78 20.52 11.57
CA THR A 262 12.52 20.61 12.83
C THR A 262 11.83 19.75 13.89
N THR A 263 12.61 19.03 14.69
CA THR A 263 12.09 18.31 15.85
C THR A 263 11.39 19.29 16.80
N PRO A 264 10.15 19.02 17.23
CA PRO A 264 9.45 19.92 18.14
C PRO A 264 10.16 20.01 19.49
N THR A 265 10.14 21.18 20.13
CA THR A 265 10.72 21.39 21.46
C THR A 265 9.83 20.89 22.59
N THR A 266 8.54 20.66 22.30
CA THR A 266 7.55 20.08 23.21
C THR A 266 7.18 18.70 22.70
N PHE A 267 7.43 17.67 23.52
CA PHE A 267 7.20 16.30 23.12
C PHE A 267 5.78 15.83 23.42
N CYS A 268 5.24 15.01 22.52
CA CYS A 268 3.94 14.36 22.67
C CYS A 268 4.10 13.11 23.52
N SER A 269 3.20 12.87 24.48
CA SER A 269 3.28 11.68 25.36
C SER A 269 2.61 10.43 24.77
N ASN A 270 1.81 10.56 23.72
CA ASN A 270 1.07 9.45 23.11
C ASN A 270 1.36 9.37 21.60
N ALA A 271 1.80 8.20 21.15
CA ALA A 271 1.91 7.89 19.73
C ALA A 271 0.53 7.66 19.13
N GLY A 272 0.22 8.37 18.05
CA GLY A 272 -0.98 8.14 17.27
C GLY A 272 -2.31 8.23 18.03
N GLN A 273 -2.44 8.96 19.14
CA GLN A 273 -3.71 9.20 19.85
C GLN A 273 -4.01 10.67 20.03
#